data_AF-A0AAV2L5S9-F1
#
_entry.id   AF-A0AAV2L5S9-F1
#
_cell.length_a   1.000
_cell.length_b   1.000
_cell.length_c   1.000
_cell.angle_alpha   90.00
_cell.angle_beta   90.00
_cell.angle_gamma   90.00
#
_symmetry.space_group_name_H-M   'P 1'
#
loop_
_entity.id
_entity.type
_entity.pdbx_description
1 polymer ?
#
loop_
_entity_poly.entity_id
_entity_poly.type
_entity_poly.pdbx_seq_one_letter_code
_entity_poly.pdbx_strand_id
1 'polypeptide(L)'
;MLCLGQLSLEQRSSTVQRTRGKIGYGILLSKEPDGVWAYNRSHHPIFVNSPTLDVPNSRTLVVRKVMPGYSIKVFDYERSGLLRHNPDTPLDGPFDPNSVRISFAKGWGPCYSRQFITSCPCWLEILLNNHR
;
A
#
# COMPACT_ATOMS: atom_id res chain seq x y z
N MET A 1 -14.48 -2.72 -9.88
CA MET A 1 -14.71 -2.00 -8.61
C MET A 1 -14.68 -3.03 -7.49
N LEU A 2 -13.71 -2.96 -6.57
CA LEU A 2 -13.55 -3.95 -5.50
C LEU A 2 -14.14 -3.40 -4.20
N CYS A 3 -15.23 -4.00 -3.72
CA CYS A 3 -15.98 -3.53 -2.56
C CYS A 3 -15.61 -4.35 -1.32
N LEU A 4 -14.71 -3.82 -0.48
CA LEU A 4 -14.31 -4.45 0.79
C LEU A 4 -15.49 -4.63 1.78
N GLY A 5 -16.61 -3.92 1.58
CA GLY A 5 -17.83 -4.06 2.38
C GLY A 5 -18.55 -5.40 2.22
N GLN A 6 -18.32 -6.13 1.13
CA GLN A 6 -18.98 -7.41 0.85
C GLN A 6 -18.17 -8.65 1.25
N LEU A 7 -16.93 -8.48 1.73
CA LEU A 7 -16.13 -9.59 2.23
C LEU A 7 -16.66 -10.01 3.62
N SER A 8 -17.62 -10.93 3.63
CA SER A 8 -18.01 -11.70 4.80
C SER A 8 -16.79 -12.49 5.30
N LEU A 9 -16.18 -12.00 6.38
CA LEU A 9 -15.18 -12.74 7.13
C LEU A 9 -15.79 -12.90 8.51
N GLU A 10 -16.53 -14.00 8.66
CA GLU A 10 -16.97 -14.50 9.96
C GLU A 10 -15.73 -14.54 10.88
N GLN A 11 -15.87 -14.01 12.10
CA GLN A 11 -14.83 -13.87 13.13
C GLN A 11 -13.82 -12.71 12.94
N ARG A 12 -14.17 -11.46 13.29
CA ARG A 12 -13.15 -10.47 13.67
C ARG A 12 -13.56 -9.56 14.83
N SER A 13 -12.60 -9.31 15.73
CA SER A 13 -12.64 -8.42 16.90
C SER A 13 -13.27 -7.05 16.63
N SER A 14 -13.88 -6.42 17.65
CA SER A 14 -14.55 -5.11 17.61
C SER A 14 -13.70 -3.98 16.97
N THR A 15 -12.37 -4.08 17.07
CA THR A 15 -11.42 -3.14 16.46
C THR A 15 -11.42 -3.20 14.93
N VAL A 16 -11.62 -4.39 14.34
CA VAL A 16 -11.68 -4.56 12.89
C VAL A 16 -12.98 -4.00 12.33
N GLN A 17 -14.11 -4.26 12.99
CA GLN A 17 -15.41 -3.70 12.60
C GLN A 17 -15.40 -2.17 12.61
N ARG A 18 -14.83 -1.56 13.66
CA ARG A 18 -14.64 -0.10 13.72
C ARG A 18 -13.75 0.42 12.60
N THR A 19 -12.70 -0.31 12.22
CA THR A 19 -11.83 0.10 11.11
C THR A 19 -12.51 -0.06 9.75
N ARG A 20 -13.31 -1.11 9.55
CA ARG A 20 -14.09 -1.30 8.31
C ARG A 20 -15.10 -0.18 8.08
N GLY A 21 -15.77 0.29 9.14
CA GLY A 21 -16.64 1.47 9.05
C GLY A 21 -15.90 2.74 8.60
N LYS A 22 -14.59 2.82 8.85
CA LYS A 22 -13.74 3.96 8.45
C LYS A 22 -13.29 3.93 6.99
N ILE A 23 -13.45 2.80 6.30
CA ILE A 23 -13.07 2.67 4.88
C ILE A 23 -13.94 3.58 4.02
N GLY A 24 -15.24 3.72 4.30
CA GLY A 24 -16.15 4.57 3.51
C GLY A 24 -16.07 4.24 2.00
N TYR A 25 -15.86 5.25 1.16
CA TYR A 25 -15.66 5.09 -0.29
C TYR A 25 -14.32 4.45 -0.70
N GLY A 26 -13.46 4.15 0.29
CA GLY A 26 -12.22 3.39 0.12
C GLY A 26 -11.15 4.11 -0.68
N ILE A 27 -10.45 3.34 -1.51
CA ILE A 27 -9.45 3.84 -2.45
C ILE A 27 -9.92 3.59 -3.89
N LEU A 28 -9.57 4.49 -4.79
CA LEU A 28 -9.63 4.25 -6.23
C LEU A 28 -8.20 4.06 -6.72
N LEU A 29 -7.95 2.94 -7.41
CA LEU A 29 -6.68 2.70 -8.10
C LEU A 29 -6.88 2.98 -9.58
N SER A 30 -6.00 3.81 -10.15
CA SER A 30 -5.99 4.13 -11.57
C SER A 30 -4.67 3.68 -12.18
N LYS A 31 -4.75 3.01 -13.34
CA LYS A 31 -3.58 2.71 -14.16
C LYS A 31 -3.44 3.85 -15.17
N GLU A 32 -2.32 4.57 -15.08
CA GLU A 32 -2.00 5.72 -15.92
C GLU A 32 -0.75 5.40 -16.75
N PRO A 33 -0.44 6.18 -17.81
CA PRO A 33 0.72 5.89 -18.68
C PRO A 33 2.06 5.89 -17.95
N ASP A 34 2.17 6.66 -16.86
CA ASP A 34 3.38 6.86 -16.08
C ASP A 34 3.47 5.97 -14.82
N GLY A 35 2.43 5.17 -14.54
CA GLY A 35 2.38 4.35 -13.34
C GLY A 35 0.99 4.01 -12.83
N VAL A 36 0.91 3.60 -11.57
CA VAL A 36 -0.34 3.32 -10.85
C VAL A 36 -0.53 4.36 -9.77
N TRP A 37 -1.71 4.96 -9.73
CA TRP A 37 -2.11 5.98 -8.76
C TRP A 37 -3.15 5.44 -7.79
N ALA A 38 -3.02 5.81 -6.52
CA ALA A 38 -4.04 5.59 -5.50
C ALA A 38 -4.65 6.91 -5.07
N TYR A 39 -5.97 7.01 -5.20
CA TYR A 39 -6.79 8.15 -4.81
C TYR A 39 -7.54 7.80 -3.52
N ASN A 40 -7.27 8.53 -2.45
CA ASN A 40 -7.93 8.30 -1.18
C ASN A 40 -9.31 8.97 -1.16
N ARG A 41 -10.37 8.17 -1.34
CA ARG A 41 -11.76 8.62 -1.25
C ARG A 41 -12.39 8.36 0.11
N SER A 42 -11.65 7.74 1.03
CA SER A 42 -12.12 7.52 2.40
C SER A 42 -12.06 8.80 3.22
N HIS A 43 -12.82 8.85 4.32
CA HIS A 43 -12.76 9.96 5.29
C HIS A 43 -11.56 9.87 6.25
N HIS A 44 -10.68 8.87 6.07
CA HIS A 44 -9.55 8.61 6.94
C HIS A 44 -8.24 8.57 6.15
N PRO A 45 -7.08 8.80 6.79
CA PRO A 45 -5.81 8.64 6.09
C PRO A 45 -5.59 7.17 5.71
N ILE A 46 -4.95 6.97 4.56
CA ILE A 46 -4.37 5.68 4.18
C ILE A 46 -2.85 5.76 4.30
N PHE A 47 -2.22 4.60 4.45
CA PHE A 47 -0.78 4.47 4.61
C PHE A 47 -0.28 3.53 3.53
N VAL A 48 0.69 3.97 2.75
CA VAL A 48 1.14 3.28 1.53
C VAL A 48 2.63 2.98 1.64
N ASN A 49 3.01 1.76 1.34
CA ASN A 49 4.39 1.35 1.10
C ASN A 49 4.48 0.75 -0.31
N SER A 50 5.52 1.12 -1.04
CA SER A 50 5.79 0.59 -2.37
C SER A 50 7.28 0.69 -2.68
N PRO A 51 7.86 -0.33 -3.33
CA PRO A 51 9.28 -0.34 -3.73
C PRO A 51 9.69 0.88 -4.56
N THR A 52 8.82 1.35 -5.45
CA THR A 52 9.11 2.48 -6.34
C THR A 52 8.94 3.86 -5.66
N LEU A 53 8.46 3.85 -4.42
CA LEU A 53 8.38 5.03 -3.55
C LEU A 53 9.56 5.11 -2.57
N ASP A 54 10.35 4.05 -2.43
CA ASP A 54 11.52 4.10 -1.60
C ASP A 54 12.60 4.98 -2.26
N VAL A 55 13.42 5.62 -1.44
CA VAL A 55 14.51 6.47 -1.92
C VAL A 55 15.60 5.54 -2.48
N PRO A 56 16.17 5.82 -3.67
CA PRO A 56 17.30 5.06 -4.19
C PRO A 56 18.40 4.95 -3.13
N ASN A 57 18.89 3.74 -2.89
CA ASN A 57 19.91 3.39 -1.87
C ASN A 57 19.46 3.41 -0.40
N SER A 58 18.18 3.62 -0.08
CA SER A 58 17.68 3.49 1.28
C SER A 58 17.16 2.09 1.56
N ARG A 59 17.65 1.47 2.63
CA ARG A 59 17.12 0.19 3.18
C ARG A 59 15.93 0.41 4.11
N THR A 60 15.46 1.65 4.26
CA THR A 60 14.40 1.98 5.20
C THR A 60 13.05 1.78 4.54
N LEU A 61 12.21 0.95 5.15
CA LEU A 61 10.81 0.81 4.75
C LEU A 61 10.11 2.17 4.87
N VAL A 62 9.72 2.78 3.73
CA VAL A 62 9.00 4.05 3.72
C VAL A 62 7.50 3.81 3.68
N VAL A 63 6.79 4.29 4.71
CA VAL A 63 5.32 4.34 4.71
C VAL A 63 4.86 5.78 4.58
N ARG A 64 4.21 6.09 3.46
CA ARG A 64 3.67 7.41 3.16
C ARG A 64 2.21 7.50 3.58
N LYS A 65 1.88 8.56 4.33
CA LYS A 65 0.51 8.85 4.76
C LYS A 65 -0.18 9.71 3.69
N VAL A 66 -1.35 9.28 3.23
CA VAL A 66 -2.17 10.01 2.24
C VAL A 66 -3.48 10.42 2.90
N MET A 67 -3.75 11.72 2.94
CA MET A 67 -4.94 12.27 3.57
C MET A 67 -6.20 12.07 2.71
N PRO A 68 -7.41 12.14 3.28
CA PRO A 68 -8.67 12.15 2.53
C PRO A 68 -8.67 13.18 1.40
N GLY A 69 -9.07 12.79 0.20
CA GLY A 69 -9.11 13.67 -0.98
C GLY A 69 -7.78 13.81 -1.73
N TYR A 70 -6.68 13.28 -1.19
CA TYR A 70 -5.38 13.32 -1.85
C TYR A 70 -5.11 12.04 -2.65
N SER A 71 -4.21 12.14 -3.62
CA SER A 71 -3.70 11.02 -4.39
C SER A 71 -2.19 10.87 -4.23
N ILE A 72 -1.70 9.68 -4.54
CA ILE A 72 -0.27 9.39 -4.63
C ILE A 72 -0.03 8.41 -5.76
N LYS A 73 1.05 8.61 -6.52
CA LYS A 73 1.57 7.58 -7.42
C LYS A 73 2.13 6.45 -6.57
N VAL A 74 1.46 5.31 -6.54
CA VAL A 74 1.86 4.15 -5.73
C VAL A 74 2.82 3.22 -6.45
N PHE A 75 2.89 3.30 -7.77
CA PHE A 75 3.86 2.55 -8.56
C PHE A 75 4.32 3.37 -9.74
N ASP A 76 5.64 3.46 -9.95
CA ASP A 76 6.23 4.19 -11.06
C ASP A 76 6.90 3.21 -12.03
N TYR A 77 6.44 3.20 -13.29
CA TYR A 77 6.90 2.21 -14.28
C TYR A 77 8.36 2.39 -14.67
N GLU A 78 8.84 3.63 -14.74
CA GLU A 78 10.23 3.92 -15.06
C GLU A 78 11.14 3.44 -13.93
N ARG A 79 10.80 3.77 -12.67
CA ARG A 79 11.57 3.29 -11.51
C ARG A 79 11.53 1.78 -11.35
N SER A 80 10.40 1.14 -11.64
CA SER A 80 10.31 -0.32 -11.64
C SER A 80 11.28 -0.95 -12.65
N GLY A 81 11.41 -0.36 -13.84
CA GLY A 81 12.41 -0.78 -14.83
C GLY A 81 13.84 -0.71 -14.28
N LEU A 82 14.20 0.40 -13.63
CA LEU A 82 15.52 0.60 -13.03
C LEU A 82 15.81 -0.42 -11.91
N LEU A 83 14.84 -0.69 -11.03
CA LEU A 83 14.97 -1.68 -9.96
C LEU A 83 15.17 -3.10 -10.49
N ARG A 84 14.57 -3.44 -11.65
CA ARG A 84 14.77 -4.74 -12.31
C ARG A 84 16.14 -4.87 -12.97
N HIS A 85 16.74 -3.76 -13.41
CA HIS A 85 18.05 -3.74 -14.05
C HIS A 85 19.23 -3.69 -13.07
N ASN A 86 18.98 -3.44 -11.78
CA ASN A 86 20.03 -3.39 -10.76
C ASN A 86 19.76 -4.42 -9.63
N PRO A 87 20.03 -5.72 -9.86
CA PRO A 87 19.80 -6.79 -8.88
C PRO A 87 20.82 -6.80 -7.72
N ASP A 88 21.88 -5.98 -7.77
CA ASP A 88 23.00 -6.00 -6.81
C ASP A 88 22.69 -5.41 -5.42
N THR A 89 21.42 -5.16 -5.12
CA THR A 89 21.02 -4.84 -3.74
C THR A 89 20.54 -6.14 -3.11
N PRO A 90 21.32 -6.77 -2.20
CA PRO A 90 20.85 -7.95 -1.49
C PRO A 90 19.73 -7.49 -0.56
N LEU A 91 18.50 -7.62 -1.04
CA LEU A 91 17.29 -7.44 -0.27
C LEU A 91 17.14 -8.71 0.56
N ASP A 92 17.61 -8.64 1.80
CA ASP A 92 17.51 -9.74 2.77
C ASP A 92 16.03 -10.00 3.09
N GLY A 93 15.41 -10.91 2.33
CA GLY A 93 14.06 -11.42 2.56
C GLY A 93 13.16 -11.43 1.31
N PRO A 94 11.98 -12.07 1.40
CA PRO A 94 10.99 -12.14 0.33
C PRO A 94 10.35 -10.76 0.11
N PHE A 95 11.03 -9.91 -0.64
CA PHE A 95 10.53 -8.62 -1.09
C PHE A 95 10.10 -8.73 -2.55
N ASP A 96 8.80 -8.62 -2.82
CA ASP A 96 8.30 -8.55 -4.19
C ASP A 96 8.39 -7.09 -4.69
N PRO A 97 9.24 -6.80 -5.68
CA PRO A 97 9.41 -5.45 -6.23
C PRO A 97 8.16 -4.91 -6.93
N ASN A 98 7.15 -5.74 -7.13
CA ASN A 98 5.86 -5.37 -7.74
C ASN A 98 4.70 -5.32 -6.71
N SER A 99 4.99 -5.51 -5.43
CA SER A 99 3.98 -5.48 -4.37
C SER A 99 3.82 -4.08 -3.77
N VAL A 100 2.62 -3.53 -3.89
CA VAL A 100 2.20 -2.30 -3.23
C VAL A 100 1.30 -2.65 -2.05
N ARG A 101 1.63 -2.11 -0.87
CA ARG A 101 0.94 -2.41 0.38
C ARG A 101 0.25 -1.16 0.91
N ILE A 102 -1.05 -1.27 1.20
CA ILE A 102 -1.87 -0.14 1.66
C ILE A 102 -2.64 -0.52 2.92
N SER A 103 -2.54 0.27 3.98
CA SER A 103 -3.38 0.15 5.18
C SER A 103 -4.35 1.32 5.33
N PHE A 104 -5.54 1.03 5.85
CA PHE A 104 -6.58 2.02 6.11
C PHE A 104 -6.52 2.49 7.57
N ALA A 105 -6.56 3.81 7.77
CA ALA A 105 -6.63 4.51 9.05
C ALA A 105 -5.46 4.28 10.04
N LYS A 106 -4.60 3.29 9.82
CA LYS A 106 -3.48 2.93 10.71
C LYS A 106 -2.18 2.80 9.91
N GLY A 107 -1.14 3.47 10.39
CA GLY A 107 0.23 3.36 9.84
C GLY A 107 1.01 2.24 10.49
N TRP A 108 2.11 1.85 9.84
CA TRP A 108 3.08 0.89 10.34
C TRP A 108 4.51 1.28 9.95
N GLY A 109 5.51 0.62 10.54
CA GLY A 109 6.93 0.86 10.33
C GLY A 109 7.62 1.52 11.52
N PRO A 110 8.90 1.90 11.39
CA PRO A 110 9.74 2.36 12.50
C PRO A 110 9.18 3.55 13.27
N CYS A 111 8.42 4.42 12.59
CA CYS A 111 7.82 5.62 13.19
C CYS A 111 6.42 5.39 13.79
N TYR A 112 5.94 4.15 13.85
CA TYR A 112 4.60 3.80 14.32
C TYR A 112 4.64 2.71 15.39
N SER A 113 3.57 2.60 16.18
CA SER A 113 3.45 1.52 17.17
C SER A 113 3.32 0.13 16.54
N ARG A 114 2.91 0.05 15.28
CA ARG A 114 2.83 -1.19 14.50
C ARG A 114 4.09 -1.31 13.65
N GLN A 115 4.87 -2.35 13.83
CA GLN A 115 6.09 -2.54 13.03
C GLN A 115 5.79 -3.20 11.68
N PHE A 116 4.78 -4.07 11.61
CA PHE A 116 4.41 -4.81 10.40
C PHE A 116 3.03 -4.45 9.90
N ILE A 117 2.82 -4.52 8.58
CA ILE A 117 1.50 -4.27 8.00
C ILE A 117 0.45 -5.29 8.45
N THR A 118 0.84 -6.54 8.70
CA THR A 118 -0.04 -7.60 9.21
C THR A 118 -0.62 -7.28 10.59
N SER A 119 0.03 -6.40 11.34
CA SER A 119 -0.51 -5.86 12.58
C SER A 119 -1.64 -4.84 12.34
N CYS A 120 -1.85 -4.38 11.11
CA CYS A 120 -2.93 -3.44 10.79
C CYS A 120 -4.27 -4.16 10.63
N PRO A 121 -5.37 -3.61 11.19
CA PRO A 121 -6.68 -4.28 11.19
C PRO A 121 -7.32 -4.40 9.81
N CYS A 122 -7.03 -3.45 8.90
CA CYS A 122 -7.50 -3.47 7.52
C CYS A 122 -6.35 -3.00 6.61
N TRP A 123 -5.94 -3.86 5.70
CA TRP A 123 -4.90 -3.58 4.72
C TRP A 123 -5.14 -4.43 3.47
N LEU A 124 -4.49 -4.05 2.39
CA LEU A 124 -4.47 -4.78 1.12
C LEU A 124 -3.06 -4.79 0.54
N GLU A 125 -2.76 -5.88 -0.16
CA GLU A 125 -1.59 -6.04 -1.00
C GLU A 125 -2.04 -6.05 -2.45
N ILE A 126 -1.38 -5.26 -3.29
CA ILE A 126 -1.63 -5.17 -4.72
C ILE A 126 -0.39 -5.72 -5.39
N LEU A 127 -0.55 -6.85 -6.07
CA LEU A 127 0.49 -7.43 -6.89
C LEU A 127 0.33 -6.91 -8.32
N LEU A 128 1.32 -6.16 -8.80
CA LEU A 128 1.30 -5.61 -10.14
C LEU A 128 1.90 -6.62 -11.10
N ASN A 129 1.01 -7.35 -11.78
CA ASN A 129 1.42 -8.36 -12.74
C ASN A 129 1.92 -7.68 -14.02
N ASN A 130 3.24 -7.50 -14.14
CA ASN A 130 3.90 -7.05 -15.36
C ASN A 130 4.07 -8.24 -16.32
N HIS A 131 2.97 -8.91 -16.71
CA HIS A 131 3.00 -9.77 -17.89
C HIS A 131 3.02 -8.85 -19.11
N ARG A 132 4.18 -8.77 -19.72
CA ARG A 132 4.36 -8.25 -21.07
C ARG A 132 3.92 -9.32 -22.07
#